data_AF-A0A0Q7IV85-F1
#
_entry.id   AF-A0A0Q7IV85-F1
#
_cell.length_a   1.000
_cell.length_b   1.000
_cell.length_c   1.000
_cell.angle_alpha   90.00
_cell.angle_beta   90.00
_cell.angle_gamma   90.00
#
_symmetry.space_group_name_H-M   'P 1'
#
loop_
_entity.id
_entity.type
_entity.pdbx_description
1 polymer ?
#
loop_
_entity_poly.entity_id
_entity_poly.type
_entity_poly.pdbx_seq_one_letter_code
_entity_poly.pdbx_strand_id
1 'polypeptide(L)'
;MTDDRLTDAQDELHRYMSDISELAYCASWMDGTEYRLWAFMTDVNDDGEWGNAILPPDVSSDLLRLSRQVDGWIYWADAVRGGPSAGPAFVSSAEWQRKYARPGFPAA
;
A
#
# COMPACT_ATOMS: atom_id res chain seq x y z
N MET A 1 4.79 -15.47 -20.06
CA MET A 1 3.54 -14.83 -19.64
C MET A 1 3.65 -14.73 -18.14
N THR A 2 4.18 -13.62 -17.64
CA THR A 2 4.25 -13.40 -16.19
C THR A 2 2.81 -13.37 -15.73
N ASP A 3 2.46 -14.18 -14.75
CA ASP A 3 1.14 -14.10 -14.15
C ASP A 3 1.14 -12.80 -13.33
N ASP A 4 0.76 -11.69 -13.97
CA ASP A 4 0.65 -10.34 -13.37
C ASP A 4 -0.52 -10.25 -12.36
N ARG A 5 -0.98 -11.39 -11.83
CA ARG A 5 -2.05 -11.45 -10.85
C ARG A 5 -1.47 -11.62 -9.46
N LEU A 6 -2.02 -10.85 -8.53
CA LEU A 6 -1.76 -11.06 -7.12
C LEU A 6 -2.18 -12.47 -6.72
N THR A 7 -1.35 -13.13 -5.92
CA THR A 7 -1.77 -14.33 -5.18
C THR A 7 -2.90 -13.99 -4.21
N ASP A 8 -3.66 -14.98 -3.73
CA ASP A 8 -4.78 -14.73 -2.80
C ASP A 8 -4.36 -13.95 -1.54
N ALA A 9 -3.17 -14.24 -0.99
CA ALA A 9 -2.65 -13.52 0.18
C ALA A 9 -2.24 -12.07 -0.14
N GLN A 10 -1.74 -11.81 -1.35
CA GLN A 10 -1.42 -10.46 -1.80
C GLN A 10 -2.69 -9.67 -2.13
N ASP A 11 -3.71 -10.34 -2.68
CA ASP A 11 -5.01 -9.74 -2.94
C ASP A 11 -5.76 -9.41 -1.64
N GLU A 12 -5.58 -10.20 -0.57
CA GLU A 12 -6.08 -9.87 0.77
C GLU A 12 -5.52 -8.53 1.28
N LEU A 13 -4.20 -8.34 1.16
CA LEU A 13 -3.57 -7.06 1.51
C LEU A 13 -4.08 -5.92 0.61
N HIS A 14 -4.18 -6.15 -0.70
CA HIS A 14 -4.69 -5.16 -1.65
C HIS A 14 -6.12 -4.72 -1.32
N ARG A 15 -7.03 -5.66 -1.06
CA ARG A 15 -8.41 -5.36 -0.67
C ARG A 15 -8.47 -4.58 0.63
N TYR A 16 -7.69 -4.99 1.63
CA TYR A 16 -7.65 -4.27 2.90
C TYR A 16 -7.18 -2.82 2.74
N MET A 17 -6.12 -2.59 1.96
CA MET A 17 -5.66 -1.23 1.63
C MET A 17 -6.72 -0.43 0.84
N SER A 18 -7.43 -1.10 -0.08
CA SER A 18 -8.51 -0.50 -0.86
C SER A 18 -9.70 -0.09 0.00
N ASP A 19 -10.10 -0.95 0.95
CA ASP A 19 -11.19 -0.67 1.88
C ASP A 19 -10.89 0.54 2.77
N ILE A 20 -9.62 0.73 3.18
CA ILE A 20 -9.20 1.91 3.93
C ILE A 20 -9.26 3.16 3.04
N SER A 21 -8.82 3.07 1.79
CA SER A 21 -8.95 4.16 0.81
C SER A 21 -10.42 4.54 0.57
N GLU A 22 -11.30 3.55 0.42
CA GLU A 22 -12.74 3.75 0.24
C GLU A 22 -13.35 4.43 1.46
N LEU A 23 -12.97 4.04 2.68
CA LEU A 23 -13.43 4.70 3.90
C LEU A 23 -13.02 6.19 3.95
N ALA A 24 -11.78 6.50 3.56
CA ALA A 24 -11.23 7.86 3.66
C ALA A 24 -11.70 8.79 2.52
N TYR A 25 -11.85 8.27 1.31
CA TYR A 25 -12.07 9.06 0.09
C TYR A 25 -13.25 8.60 -0.78
N CYS A 26 -13.98 7.55 -0.39
CA CYS A 26 -14.98 6.90 -1.25
C CYS A 26 -14.42 6.51 -2.63
N ALA A 27 -13.16 6.04 -2.62
CA ALA A 27 -12.46 5.58 -3.80
C ALA A 27 -11.75 4.26 -3.51
N SER A 28 -11.98 3.26 -4.37
CA SER A 28 -11.36 1.94 -4.27
C SER A 28 -9.84 2.03 -4.08
N TRP A 29 -9.15 2.90 -4.82
CA TRP A 29 -7.73 3.19 -4.59
C TRP A 29 -7.47 4.66 -4.91
N MET A 30 -7.12 5.44 -3.88
CA MET A 30 -6.73 6.84 -4.01
C MET A 30 -5.24 6.92 -4.38
N ASP A 31 -4.87 7.83 -5.27
CA ASP A 31 -3.48 8.06 -5.67
C ASP A 31 -2.56 8.26 -4.45
N GLY A 32 -1.59 7.37 -4.29
CA GLY A 32 -0.64 7.42 -3.18
C GLY A 32 -1.10 6.75 -1.88
N THR A 33 -2.20 5.97 -1.93
CA THR A 33 -2.63 5.06 -0.84
C THR A 33 -1.47 4.24 -0.30
N GLU A 34 -0.66 3.66 -1.18
CA GLU A 34 0.47 2.82 -0.80
C GLU A 34 1.52 3.55 0.05
N TYR A 35 1.75 4.83 -0.21
CA TYR A 35 2.73 5.64 0.51
C TYR A 35 2.16 6.15 1.83
N ARG A 36 0.91 6.63 1.83
CA ARG A 36 0.25 7.10 3.06
C ARG A 36 0.11 5.99 4.10
N LEU A 37 -0.35 4.81 3.68
CA LEU A 37 -0.55 3.67 4.59
C LEU A 37 0.78 3.12 5.11
N TRP A 38 1.83 3.17 4.29
CA TRP A 38 3.17 2.84 4.75
C TRP A 38 3.70 3.84 5.78
N ALA A 39 3.51 5.14 5.54
CA ALA A 39 3.85 6.19 6.51
C ALA A 39 3.10 5.99 7.84
N PHE A 40 1.78 5.75 7.78
CA PHE A 40 0.96 5.45 8.97
C PHE A 40 1.49 4.27 9.79
N MET A 41 2.01 3.24 9.13
CA MET A 41 2.53 2.05 9.80
C MET A 41 3.93 2.26 10.41
N THR A 42 4.73 3.17 9.86
CA THR A 42 6.16 3.27 10.16
C THR A 42 6.56 4.55 10.90
N ASP A 43 5.86 5.66 10.69
CA ASP A 43 6.13 6.93 11.36
C ASP A 43 5.44 6.99 12.73
N VAL A 44 6.26 7.03 13.78
CA VAL A 44 5.80 7.11 15.17
C VAL A 44 5.08 8.42 15.50
N ASN A 45 5.20 9.44 14.65
CA ASN A 45 4.55 10.74 14.81
C ASN A 45 3.30 10.90 13.94
N ASP A 46 2.93 9.88 13.16
CA ASP A 46 1.72 9.93 12.34
C ASP A 46 0.48 9.97 13.24
N ASP A 47 -0.44 10.89 12.96
CA ASP A 47 -1.67 11.10 13.72
C ASP A 47 -2.86 10.26 13.20
N GLY A 48 -2.65 9.51 12.11
CA GLY A 48 -3.67 8.69 11.48
C GLY A 48 -4.70 9.48 10.67
N GLU A 49 -4.59 10.81 10.55
CA GLU A 49 -5.53 11.60 9.77
C GLU A 49 -5.35 11.32 8.28
N TRP A 50 -6.43 10.93 7.60
CA TRP A 50 -6.41 10.72 6.16
C TRP A 50 -7.79 10.91 5.53
N GLY A 51 -7.89 11.89 4.62
CA GLY A 51 -9.15 12.22 3.97
C GLY A 51 -10.23 12.61 5.00
N ASN A 52 -11.36 11.92 4.97
CA ASN A 52 -12.48 12.11 5.89
C ASN A 52 -12.46 11.13 7.09
N ALA A 53 -11.38 10.39 7.27
CA ALA A 53 -11.25 9.38 8.31
C ALA A 53 -10.02 9.60 9.20
N ILE A 54 -10.06 9.01 10.40
CA ILE A 54 -8.90 8.86 11.28
C ILE A 54 -8.67 7.36 11.39
N LEU A 55 -7.48 6.90 10.99
CA LEU A 55 -7.11 5.50 11.00
C LEU A 55 -6.82 5.04 12.43
N PRO A 56 -7.54 4.04 12.98
CA PRO A 56 -7.28 3.56 14.33
C PRO A 56 -5.97 2.74 14.38
N PRO A 57 -5.31 2.62 15.55
CA PRO A 57 -4.06 1.87 15.70
C PRO A 57 -4.14 0.39 15.27
N ASP A 58 -5.33 -0.22 15.32
CA ASP A 58 -5.51 -1.60 14.87
C ASP A 58 -5.26 -1.75 13.35
N VAL A 59 -5.50 -0.69 12.56
CA VAL A 59 -5.24 -0.69 11.12
C VAL A 59 -3.75 -0.88 10.82
N SER A 60 -2.85 -0.23 11.57
CA SER A 60 -1.41 -0.40 11.35
C SER A 60 -0.95 -1.80 11.73
N SER A 61 -1.53 -2.39 12.77
CA SER A 61 -1.25 -3.75 13.21
C SER A 61 -1.69 -4.79 12.15
N ASP A 62 -2.87 -4.60 11.56
CA ASP A 62 -3.37 -5.48 10.49
C ASP A 62 -2.60 -5.32 9.18
N LEU A 63 -2.27 -4.09 8.78
CA LEU A 63 -1.41 -3.83 7.63
C LEU A 63 -0.05 -4.53 7.79
N LEU A 64 0.57 -4.39 8.97
CA LEU A 64 1.85 -5.02 9.26
C LEU A 64 1.75 -6.55 9.24
N ARG A 65 0.69 -7.13 9.80
CA ARG A 65 0.43 -8.58 9.79
C ARG A 65 0.31 -9.10 8.36
N LEU A 66 -0.54 -8.47 7.55
CA LEU A 66 -0.77 -8.86 6.15
C LEU A 66 0.48 -8.68 5.29
N SER A 67 1.19 -7.56 5.44
CA SER A 67 2.46 -7.32 4.76
C SER A 67 3.52 -8.38 5.08
N ARG A 68 3.63 -8.79 6.34
CA ARG A 68 4.55 -9.86 6.77
C ARG A 68 4.18 -11.22 6.19
N GLN A 69 2.89 -11.51 6.03
CA GLN A 69 2.42 -12.78 5.46
C GLN A 69 2.89 -12.96 4.01
N VAL A 70 3.01 -11.87 3.26
CA VAL A 70 3.43 -11.88 1.86
C VAL A 70 4.89 -11.42 1.64
N ASP A 71 5.59 -11.06 2.71
CA ASP A 71 6.93 -10.42 2.67
C ASP A 71 7.00 -9.26 1.67
N GLY A 72 5.97 -8.40 1.69
CA GLY A 72 5.89 -7.30 0.75
C GLY A 72 4.72 -6.36 0.93
N TRP A 73 4.51 -5.55 -0.11
CA TRP A 73 3.56 -4.46 -0.13
C TRP A 73 2.85 -4.39 -1.48
N ILE A 74 1.68 -3.76 -1.49
CA ILE A 74 0.92 -3.48 -2.72
C ILE A 74 1.11 -2.02 -3.09
N TYR A 75 1.36 -1.77 -4.37
CA TYR A 75 1.43 -0.43 -4.93
C TYR A 75 0.66 -0.37 -6.25
N TRP A 76 0.31 0.84 -6.70
CA TRP A 76 -0.30 1.01 -8.01
C TRP A 76 0.78 1.13 -9.08
N ALA A 77 0.80 0.19 -10.03
CA ALA A 77 1.69 0.25 -11.19
C ALA A 77 1.02 1.02 -12.32
N ASP A 78 1.71 2.02 -12.85
CA ASP A 78 1.25 2.77 -14.02
C ASP A 78 1.30 1.92 -15.30
N ALA A 79 0.38 2.22 -16.21
CA ALA A 79 0.40 1.64 -17.54
C ALA A 79 1.63 2.15 -18.30
N VAL A 80 2.38 1.22 -18.90
CA VAL A 80 3.51 1.55 -19.76
C VAL A 80 3.10 1.30 -21.21
N ARG A 81 3.51 2.17 -22.13
CA ARG A 81 3.16 2.03 -23.56
C ARG A 81 3.66 0.69 -24.10
N GLY A 82 2.74 -0.18 -24.53
CA GLY A 82 3.04 -1.53 -25.03
C GLY A 82 3.31 -2.56 -23.93
N GLY A 83 3.10 -2.21 -22.67
CA GLY A 83 3.20 -3.09 -21.50
C GLY A 83 1.83 -3.46 -20.91
N PRO A 84 1.81 -4.01 -19.68
CA PRO A 84 0.58 -4.31 -18.97
C PRO A 84 -0.23 -3.04 -18.66
N SER A 85 -1.54 -3.23 -18.42
CA SER A 85 -2.44 -2.15 -17.99
C SER A 85 -2.08 -1.70 -16.57
N ALA A 86 -2.45 -0.46 -16.24
CA ALA A 86 -2.30 0.04 -14.88
C ALA A 86 -3.12 -0.80 -13.89
N GLY A 87 -2.61 -0.97 -12.68
CA GLY A 87 -3.31 -1.77 -11.68
C GLY A 87 -2.46 -2.08 -10.45
N PRO A 88 -3.03 -2.83 -9.50
CA PRO A 88 -2.32 -3.22 -8.29
C PRO A 88 -1.20 -4.20 -8.63
N ALA A 89 -0.03 -3.96 -8.05
CA ALA A 89 1.16 -4.78 -8.20
C ALA A 89 1.81 -5.06 -6.85
N PHE A 90 2.50 -6.19 -6.76
CA PHE A 90 3.24 -6.59 -5.57
C PHE A 90 4.71 -6.22 -5.68
N VAL A 91 5.30 -5.84 -4.55
CA VAL A 91 6.73 -5.59 -4.40
C VAL A 91 7.21 -6.15 -3.06
N SER A 92 8.39 -6.77 -3.04
CA SER A 92 8.95 -7.32 -1.80
C SER A 92 9.20 -6.22 -0.75
N SER A 93 9.16 -6.55 0.54
CA SER A 93 9.38 -5.56 1.61
C SER A 93 10.75 -4.91 1.49
N ALA A 94 11.77 -5.69 1.12
CA ALA A 94 13.12 -5.19 0.91
C ALA A 94 13.20 -4.19 -0.26
N GLU A 95 12.48 -4.45 -1.35
CA GLU A 95 12.44 -3.54 -2.50
C GLU A 95 11.59 -2.31 -2.21
N TRP A 96 10.45 -2.46 -1.53
CA TRP A 96 9.61 -1.35 -1.12
C TRP A 96 10.36 -0.39 -0.20
N GLN A 97 11.06 -0.90 0.82
CA GLN A 97 11.89 -0.09 1.70
C GLN A 97 12.97 0.67 0.93
N ARG A 98 13.59 0.05 -0.08
CA ARG A 98 14.55 0.75 -0.95
C ARG A 98 13.88 1.83 -1.78
N LYS A 99 12.66 1.60 -2.29
CA LYS A 99 11.89 2.59 -3.05
C LYS A 99 11.47 3.77 -2.16
N TYR A 100 10.99 3.48 -0.96
CA TYR A 100 10.51 4.44 0.04
C TYR A 100 11.65 5.24 0.68
N ALA A 101 12.81 4.63 0.93
CA ALA A 101 13.98 5.30 1.51
C ALA A 101 14.74 6.23 0.53
N ARG A 102 14.26 6.37 -0.72
CA ARG A 102 14.87 7.32 -1.67
C ARG A 102 14.50 8.77 -1.28
N PRO A 103 15.46 9.72 -1.38
CA PRO A 103 15.23 11.11 -1.00
C PRO A 103 14.04 11.70 -1.79
N GLY A 104 13.02 12.16 -1.05
CA GLY A 104 11.74 12.62 -1.58
C GLY A 104 10.52 12.03 -0.85
N PHE A 105 10.69 10.88 -0.20
CA PHE A 105 9.73 10.32 0.75
C PHE A 105 10.45 10.15 2.10
N PRO A 106 9.97 10.76 3.20
CA PRO A 106 10.60 10.57 4.50
C PRO A 106 10.44 9.12 4.94
N ALA A 107 11.58 8.42 5.07
CA ALA A 107 11.66 7.19 5.85
C ALA A 107 11.59 7.57 7.33
N ALA A 108 10.67 6.95 8.06
CA ALA A 108 10.60 7.01 9.51
C ALA A 108 11.81 6.32 10.17
#